data_AF-A0A5N0T8E6-F1
#
_entry.id   AF-A0A5N0T8E6-F1
#
_cell.length_a   1.000
_cell.length_b   1.000
_cell.length_c   1.000
_cell.angle_alpha   90.00
_cell.angle_beta   90.00
_cell.angle_gamma   90.00
#
_symmetry.space_group_name_H-M   'P 1'
#
loop_
_entity.id
_entity.type
_entity.pdbx_description
1 polymer ?
#
loop_
_entity_poly.entity_id
_entity_poly.type
_entity_poly.pdbx_seq_one_letter_code
_entity_poly.pdbx_strand_id
1 'polypeptide(L)'
;MAGLTGVAGIAASAQAVNLNPDGLGQVLIYPFYTSLGDNTTALSVVNTTGEAKAVKVRFLEGMNSWEVLDFNLYMSEYDVWTAAITTIDGAPHLVTTDTSCTVPYLYDADFDGTPDAPQPFIDVLYAGVDGNPNFNGDGGPDDIDRAAQGHFEMIEMGTLVGPSAVAATHVDGVPADCASLTEAWTDEDVTDPLVGGYWILDESVDIEAPSGGLFGGAAVINVEKGFMVSYDARAINGFATVANPGGIYLHTEPGNVDPNLNSGDVTDGFVFLEDGTVQASSGLTRGLDAVSYVFMHDQIMNEYATEPTGTGIDSDTEWVITFPTKHLYVNQPAPADIPFTNVWVGNGDDSGACEVVLLEGEYDREEGTPGDNPNPGEGPVVSPSIPDALPGLIPFELCFETNVIRFGDIDEVAEMGDDDEYVFTAATEIFGTPANRYHNIDLGDDFQFGWVQIELDDYPHDQNQNGLIDPNEADLSRDALGGLEGLPVTGFSANRYGNSSLGEGGDVLANYGGIFQHKGTRKVASS
;
A
#
# COMPACT_ATOMS: atom_id res chain seq x y z
N MET A 1 -29.45 40.73 -23.98
CA MET A 1 -28.38 39.95 -24.62
C MET A 1 -27.56 39.40 -23.46
N ALA A 2 -27.92 38.23 -22.93
CA ALA A 2 -27.38 36.91 -23.33
C ALA A 2 -25.84 36.97 -23.35
N GLY A 3 -25.12 36.46 -22.36
CA GLY A 3 -25.27 35.16 -21.72
C GLY A 3 -24.29 34.21 -22.39
N LEU A 4 -23.04 34.20 -21.92
CA LEU A 4 -22.08 33.14 -22.18
C LEU A 4 -21.36 32.87 -20.86
N THR A 5 -22.07 32.25 -19.94
CA THR A 5 -21.48 31.50 -18.83
C THR A 5 -20.73 30.35 -19.50
N GLY A 6 -19.41 30.45 -19.58
CA GLY A 6 -18.58 29.32 -19.97
C GLY A 6 -18.73 28.26 -18.88
N VAL A 7 -19.53 27.25 -19.16
CA VAL A 7 -19.36 25.95 -18.51
C VAL A 7 -17.94 25.53 -18.90
N ALA A 8 -17.01 25.61 -17.95
CA ALA A 8 -15.77 24.87 -18.05
C ALA A 8 -16.21 23.41 -18.16
N GLY A 9 -16.24 22.92 -19.40
CA GLY A 9 -16.45 21.51 -19.66
C GLY A 9 -15.38 20.76 -18.88
N ILE A 10 -15.80 19.64 -18.29
CA ILE A 10 -14.92 18.57 -17.83
C ILE A 10 -13.92 18.36 -18.96
N ALA A 11 -12.73 18.96 -18.83
CA ALA A 11 -11.62 18.68 -19.72
C ALA A 11 -11.34 17.20 -19.51
N ALA A 12 -11.35 16.44 -20.60
CA ALA A 12 -11.36 14.99 -20.57
C ALA A 12 -10.27 14.47 -19.62
N SER A 13 -10.67 13.79 -18.54
CA SER A 13 -9.78 12.99 -17.68
C SER A 13 -9.07 11.87 -18.44
N ALA A 14 -9.42 11.66 -19.72
CA ALA A 14 -8.90 10.62 -20.58
C ALA A 14 -7.40 10.71 -20.92
N GLN A 15 -6.65 11.69 -20.39
CA GLN A 15 -5.23 11.91 -20.70
C GLN A 15 -4.35 12.21 -19.48
N ALA A 16 -4.88 12.20 -18.25
CA ALA A 16 -4.11 12.48 -17.04
C ALA A 16 -4.25 11.33 -16.03
N VAL A 17 -3.22 11.11 -15.24
CA VAL A 17 -3.23 10.17 -14.12
C VAL A 17 -4.32 10.60 -13.13
N ASN A 18 -5.20 9.69 -12.74
CA ASN A 18 -6.23 9.94 -11.73
C ASN A 18 -6.62 8.65 -11.00
N LEU A 19 -7.03 8.77 -9.74
CA LEU A 19 -7.69 7.70 -9.02
C LEU A 19 -9.14 7.60 -9.48
N ASN A 20 -9.53 6.44 -10.01
CA ASN A 20 -10.90 6.21 -10.44
C ASN A 20 -11.78 5.85 -9.22
N PRO A 21 -12.76 6.71 -8.84
CA PRO A 21 -13.66 6.41 -7.73
C PRO A 21 -14.57 5.20 -8.00
N ASP A 22 -14.77 4.81 -9.27
CA ASP A 22 -15.52 3.61 -9.64
C ASP A 22 -14.66 2.32 -9.59
N GLY A 23 -13.36 2.42 -9.25
CA GLY A 23 -12.48 1.26 -9.00
C GLY A 23 -11.91 0.58 -10.24
N LEU A 24 -12.08 1.15 -11.44
CA LEU A 24 -11.53 0.60 -12.70
C LEU A 24 -10.27 1.33 -13.14
N GLY A 25 -9.19 0.62 -13.45
CA GLY A 25 -7.90 1.22 -13.78
C GLY A 25 -7.03 0.39 -14.73
N GLN A 26 -5.89 0.97 -15.10
CA GLN A 26 -4.74 0.29 -15.71
C GLN A 26 -3.78 -0.23 -14.64
N VAL A 27 -3.69 0.47 -13.51
CA VAL A 27 -2.86 0.06 -12.35
C VAL A 27 -3.75 -0.06 -11.13
N LEU A 28 -3.52 -1.11 -10.34
CA LEU A 28 -4.18 -1.37 -9.06
C LEU A 28 -3.13 -1.39 -7.96
N ILE A 29 -3.28 -0.54 -6.95
CA ILE A 29 -2.43 -0.55 -5.75
C ILE A 29 -3.23 -1.13 -4.59
N TYR A 30 -2.74 -2.22 -4.02
CA TYR A 30 -3.29 -2.85 -2.84
C TYR A 30 -2.40 -2.42 -1.68
N PRO A 31 -2.89 -1.58 -0.76
CA PRO A 31 -2.03 -0.90 0.20
C PRO A 31 -1.41 -1.83 1.24
N PHE A 32 -1.84 -3.10 1.31
CA PHE A 32 -1.39 -4.02 2.34
C PHE A 32 -1.41 -5.47 1.88
N TYR A 33 -0.55 -6.29 2.48
CA TYR A 33 -0.75 -7.71 2.71
C TYR A 33 -0.01 -8.09 3.99
N THR A 34 -0.44 -9.20 4.61
CA THR A 34 0.28 -9.82 5.72
C THR A 34 0.06 -11.34 5.71
N SER A 35 1.10 -12.10 6.03
CA SER A 35 1.03 -13.52 6.40
C SER A 35 1.44 -13.77 7.87
N LEU A 36 1.60 -12.70 8.65
CA LEU A 36 2.03 -12.72 10.04
C LEU A 36 0.87 -13.04 10.98
N GLY A 37 1.17 -13.55 12.18
CA GLY A 37 0.16 -13.79 13.23
C GLY A 37 -0.97 -14.74 12.81
N ASP A 38 -0.63 -15.78 12.03
CA ASP A 38 -1.54 -16.74 11.41
C ASP A 38 -2.56 -16.12 10.42
N ASN A 39 -2.27 -14.91 9.94
CA ASN A 39 -3.06 -14.28 8.89
C ASN A 39 -2.75 -14.91 7.52
N THR A 40 -3.78 -14.92 6.67
CA THR A 40 -3.69 -15.19 5.24
C THR A 40 -4.27 -14.00 4.50
N THR A 41 -3.56 -13.46 3.52
CA THR A 41 -4.12 -12.41 2.64
C THR A 41 -4.65 -13.04 1.36
N ALA A 42 -5.96 -13.15 1.23
CA ALA A 42 -6.60 -13.53 -0.03
C ALA A 42 -6.70 -12.32 -0.96
N LEU A 43 -6.52 -12.50 -2.27
CA LEU A 43 -6.52 -11.42 -3.25
C LEU A 43 -7.19 -11.84 -4.55
N SER A 44 -7.69 -10.85 -5.29
CA SER A 44 -8.34 -11.04 -6.58
C SER A 44 -8.14 -9.85 -7.50
N VAL A 45 -8.07 -10.12 -8.79
CA VAL A 45 -8.15 -9.13 -9.86
C VAL A 45 -9.13 -9.59 -10.92
N VAL A 46 -9.87 -8.65 -11.47
CA VAL A 46 -10.94 -8.88 -12.44
C VAL A 46 -10.68 -8.05 -13.68
N ASN A 47 -10.64 -8.72 -14.82
CA ASN A 47 -10.75 -8.06 -16.11
C ASN A 47 -12.23 -7.84 -16.43
N THR A 48 -12.68 -6.60 -16.57
CA THR A 48 -14.09 -6.31 -16.91
C THR A 48 -14.36 -6.16 -18.39
N THR A 49 -13.35 -6.33 -19.22
CA THR A 49 -13.39 -6.01 -20.64
C THR A 49 -13.60 -7.26 -21.50
N GLY A 50 -14.06 -7.04 -22.73
CA GLY A 50 -14.12 -8.08 -23.77
C GLY A 50 -12.80 -8.25 -24.51
N GLU A 51 -11.67 -7.91 -23.88
CA GLU A 51 -10.33 -8.05 -24.44
C GLU A 51 -9.45 -8.77 -23.43
N ALA A 52 -8.51 -9.60 -23.89
CA ALA A 52 -7.53 -10.26 -23.01
C ALA A 52 -6.47 -9.25 -22.51
N LYS A 53 -5.89 -9.52 -21.34
CA LYS A 53 -5.00 -8.58 -20.63
C LYS A 53 -3.69 -9.26 -20.24
N ALA A 54 -2.57 -8.57 -20.49
CA ALA A 54 -1.28 -8.89 -19.89
C ALA A 54 -1.08 -7.98 -18.68
N VAL A 55 -0.82 -8.56 -17.51
CA VAL A 55 -0.75 -7.86 -16.22
C VAL A 55 0.52 -8.29 -15.50
N LYS A 56 1.31 -7.32 -15.06
CA LYS A 56 2.44 -7.54 -14.15
C LYS A 56 1.89 -7.60 -12.73
N VAL A 57 2.16 -8.67 -11.99
CA VAL A 57 1.82 -8.81 -10.58
C VAL A 57 3.10 -8.69 -9.76
N ARG A 58 3.12 -7.79 -8.76
CA ARG A 58 4.32 -7.44 -8.00
C ARG A 58 4.01 -7.37 -6.51
N PHE A 59 4.73 -8.13 -5.70
CA PHE A 59 4.66 -8.08 -4.25
C PHE A 59 5.91 -7.38 -3.72
N LEU A 60 5.71 -6.36 -2.88
CA LEU A 60 6.77 -5.51 -2.36
C LEU A 60 6.77 -5.56 -0.83
N GLU A 61 7.93 -5.76 -0.23
CA GLU A 61 8.07 -5.78 1.23
C GLU A 61 7.84 -4.39 1.86
N GLY A 62 7.40 -4.35 3.11
CA GLY A 62 6.91 -3.13 3.73
C GLY A 62 7.95 -2.05 4.07
N MET A 63 9.23 -2.40 4.26
CA MET A 63 10.23 -1.46 4.78
C MET A 63 10.78 -0.50 3.72
N ASN A 64 11.26 -1.03 2.59
CA ASN A 64 11.85 -0.26 1.50
C ASN A 64 11.25 -0.65 0.14
N SER A 65 10.13 -1.38 0.08
CA SER A 65 9.46 -1.81 -1.16
C SER A 65 10.36 -2.49 -2.19
N TRP A 66 11.29 -3.31 -1.72
CA TRP A 66 11.93 -4.27 -2.61
C TRP A 66 10.94 -5.35 -3.04
N GLU A 67 11.04 -5.74 -4.31
CA GLU A 67 10.21 -6.80 -4.87
C GLU A 67 10.62 -8.16 -4.28
N VAL A 68 9.65 -8.88 -3.75
CA VAL A 68 9.84 -10.21 -3.11
C VAL A 68 9.21 -11.35 -3.91
N LEU A 69 8.35 -11.00 -4.87
CA LEU A 69 7.83 -11.90 -5.89
C LEU A 69 7.22 -11.07 -7.02
N ASP A 70 7.51 -11.44 -8.26
CA ASP A 70 6.81 -10.95 -9.45
C ASP A 70 6.55 -12.07 -10.44
N PHE A 71 5.55 -11.86 -11.30
CA PHE A 71 5.29 -12.68 -12.47
C PHE A 71 4.34 -11.96 -13.43
N ASN A 72 4.23 -12.48 -14.64
CA ASN A 72 3.26 -12.01 -15.62
C ASN A 72 2.00 -12.86 -15.55
N LEU A 73 0.83 -12.23 -15.51
CA LEU A 73 -0.49 -12.82 -15.54
C LEU A 73 -1.19 -12.45 -16.85
N TYR A 74 -1.71 -13.43 -17.58
CA TYR A 74 -2.48 -13.25 -18.80
C TYR A 74 -3.91 -13.69 -18.57
N MET A 75 -4.80 -12.69 -18.53
CA MET A 75 -6.21 -12.86 -18.21
C MET A 75 -7.03 -12.86 -19.50
N SER A 76 -7.95 -13.80 -19.62
CA SER A 76 -8.92 -13.81 -20.72
C SER A 76 -9.97 -12.70 -20.58
N GLU A 77 -10.88 -12.59 -21.55
CA GLU A 77 -12.02 -11.68 -21.47
C GLU A 77 -12.90 -12.00 -20.25
N TYR A 78 -13.30 -10.98 -19.48
CA TYR A 78 -14.18 -11.13 -18.30
C TYR A 78 -13.65 -12.05 -17.18
N ASP A 79 -12.35 -12.30 -17.17
CA ASP A 79 -11.70 -13.24 -16.29
C ASP A 79 -11.50 -12.70 -14.87
N VAL A 80 -11.35 -13.62 -13.92
CA VAL A 80 -11.03 -13.32 -12.52
C VAL A 80 -9.88 -14.21 -12.12
N TRP A 81 -8.77 -13.62 -11.69
CA TRP A 81 -7.66 -14.35 -11.11
C TRP A 81 -7.66 -14.19 -9.59
N THR A 82 -7.46 -15.29 -8.86
CA THR A 82 -7.43 -15.32 -7.40
C THR A 82 -6.19 -16.01 -6.85
N ALA A 83 -5.71 -15.55 -5.70
CA ALA A 83 -4.62 -16.18 -4.96
C ALA A 83 -4.71 -15.86 -3.47
N ALA A 84 -3.83 -16.46 -2.68
CA ALA A 84 -3.64 -16.11 -1.28
C ALA A 84 -2.15 -16.09 -0.90
N ILE A 85 -1.77 -15.21 0.00
CA ILE A 85 -0.46 -15.17 0.63
C ILE A 85 -0.60 -15.78 2.03
N THR A 86 0.16 -16.83 2.30
CA THR A 86 0.16 -17.55 3.59
C THR A 86 1.59 -17.90 3.99
N THR A 87 1.79 -18.18 5.28
CA THR A 87 3.07 -18.67 5.78
C THR A 87 3.15 -20.20 5.63
N ILE A 88 4.25 -20.69 5.07
CA ILE A 88 4.60 -22.13 4.97
C ILE A 88 6.06 -22.28 5.39
N ASP A 89 6.32 -23.19 6.33
CA ASP A 89 7.66 -23.43 6.89
C ASP A 89 8.42 -22.15 7.32
N GLY A 90 7.67 -21.15 7.81
CA GLY A 90 8.21 -19.89 8.32
C GLY A 90 8.43 -18.80 7.26
N ALA A 91 8.12 -19.04 5.98
CA ALA A 91 8.26 -18.04 4.92
C ALA A 91 6.92 -17.73 4.24
N PRO A 92 6.72 -16.49 3.74
CA PRO A 92 5.55 -16.15 2.95
C PRO A 92 5.57 -16.86 1.59
N HIS A 93 4.43 -17.42 1.21
CA HIS A 93 4.21 -18.07 -0.08
C HIS A 93 2.93 -17.57 -0.72
N LEU A 94 2.95 -17.46 -2.05
CA LEU A 94 1.74 -17.31 -2.86
C LEU A 94 1.19 -18.69 -3.21
N VAL A 95 -0.10 -18.88 -2.95
CA VAL A 95 -0.85 -20.07 -3.38
C VAL A 95 -2.00 -19.63 -4.27
N THR A 96 -2.21 -20.36 -5.35
CA THR A 96 -3.36 -20.15 -6.24
C THR A 96 -3.92 -21.48 -6.70
N THR A 97 -5.24 -21.52 -6.89
CA THR A 97 -5.95 -22.61 -7.55
C THR A 97 -6.61 -22.13 -8.84
N ASP A 98 -6.27 -20.92 -9.26
CA ASP A 98 -6.79 -20.27 -10.44
C ASP A 98 -6.01 -20.72 -11.67
N THR A 99 -6.72 -21.01 -12.76
CA THR A 99 -6.13 -21.59 -13.97
C THR A 99 -5.61 -20.55 -14.95
N SER A 100 -5.84 -19.26 -14.72
CA SER A 100 -5.37 -18.20 -15.62
C SER A 100 -3.86 -18.33 -15.86
N CYS A 101 -3.41 -18.04 -17.08
CA CYS A 101 -2.00 -18.25 -17.42
C CYS A 101 -1.11 -17.26 -16.65
N THR A 102 -0.25 -17.78 -15.78
CA THR A 102 0.90 -17.02 -15.28
C THR A 102 2.18 -17.45 -16.00
N VAL A 103 3.18 -16.59 -16.05
CA VAL A 103 4.54 -16.94 -16.50
C VAL A 103 5.53 -16.46 -15.44
N PRO A 104 6.25 -17.37 -14.76
CA PRO A 104 6.13 -18.83 -14.87
C PRO A 104 4.73 -19.34 -14.48
N TYR A 105 4.34 -20.51 -15.00
CA TYR A 105 3.01 -21.08 -14.72
C TYR A 105 2.95 -21.60 -13.28
N LEU A 106 2.14 -20.95 -12.45
CA LEU A 106 2.05 -21.17 -11.01
C LEU A 106 0.92 -22.16 -10.67
N TYR A 107 -0.08 -22.24 -11.53
CA TYR A 107 -1.09 -23.29 -11.44
C TYR A 107 -0.48 -24.62 -11.88
N ASP A 108 -0.51 -25.64 -11.03
CA ASP A 108 0.02 -26.97 -11.37
C ASP A 108 1.53 -26.98 -11.68
N ALA A 109 2.33 -26.32 -10.83
CA ALA A 109 3.78 -26.49 -10.84
C ALA A 109 4.18 -27.83 -10.20
N ASP A 110 3.74 -28.92 -10.83
CA ASP A 110 4.24 -30.24 -10.50
C ASP A 110 4.76 -30.98 -11.72
N PHE A 111 6.07 -30.83 -11.82
CA PHE A 111 7.03 -31.90 -11.97
C PHE A 111 6.77 -33.12 -11.03
N ASP A 112 5.54 -33.62 -10.84
CA ASP A 112 5.21 -35.04 -10.50
C ASP A 112 3.70 -35.37 -10.34
N GLY A 113 2.79 -34.40 -10.46
CA GLY A 113 1.34 -34.65 -10.55
C GLY A 113 0.57 -34.59 -9.23
N THR A 114 1.10 -33.89 -8.24
CA THR A 114 0.37 -33.30 -7.11
C THR A 114 0.01 -31.84 -7.43
N PRO A 115 -1.28 -31.45 -7.38
CA PRO A 115 -1.60 -30.03 -7.27
C PRO A 115 -0.96 -29.53 -5.96
N ASP A 116 -0.50 -28.28 -5.89
CA ASP A 116 0.02 -27.61 -4.67
C ASP A 116 1.56 -27.43 -4.59
N ALA A 117 2.19 -26.72 -5.53
CA ALA A 117 3.51 -26.11 -5.25
C ALA A 117 3.35 -24.62 -4.94
N PRO A 118 3.26 -24.22 -3.66
CA PRO A 118 3.29 -22.83 -3.24
C PRO A 118 4.53 -22.11 -3.77
N GLN A 119 4.36 -20.90 -4.30
CA GLN A 119 5.46 -20.08 -4.78
C GLN A 119 6.06 -19.31 -3.60
N PRO A 120 7.30 -19.58 -3.16
CA PRO A 120 7.92 -18.84 -2.09
C PRO A 120 8.23 -17.40 -2.52
N PHE A 121 8.18 -16.48 -1.56
CA PHE A 121 8.79 -15.17 -1.69
C PHE A 121 10.30 -15.28 -1.47
N ILE A 122 11.04 -14.32 -1.99
CA ILE A 122 12.51 -14.29 -1.92
C ILE A 122 13.02 -12.95 -1.39
N ASP A 123 14.25 -12.93 -0.89
CA ASP A 123 14.89 -11.82 -0.17
C ASP A 123 16.03 -11.14 -0.94
N VAL A 124 16.33 -11.64 -2.15
CA VAL A 124 17.55 -11.33 -2.91
C VAL A 124 17.81 -9.84 -3.12
N LEU A 125 16.76 -9.03 -3.31
CA LEU A 125 16.92 -7.60 -3.58
C LEU A 125 17.36 -6.78 -2.35
N TYR A 126 16.91 -7.15 -1.16
CA TYR A 126 17.23 -6.41 0.07
C TYR A 126 18.32 -7.08 0.92
N ALA A 127 18.41 -8.42 0.91
CA ALA A 127 19.48 -9.17 1.58
C ALA A 127 20.80 -9.09 0.81
N GLY A 128 20.72 -8.95 -0.52
CA GLY A 128 21.87 -9.01 -1.40
C GLY A 128 22.39 -10.43 -1.60
N VAL A 129 23.46 -10.53 -2.40
CA VAL A 129 24.11 -11.81 -2.72
C VAL A 129 25.62 -11.66 -2.53
N ASP A 130 26.17 -12.46 -1.63
CA ASP A 130 27.61 -12.48 -1.32
C ASP A 130 28.48 -12.53 -2.58
N GLY A 131 29.29 -11.49 -2.78
CA GLY A 131 30.21 -11.39 -3.90
C GLY A 131 29.59 -10.96 -5.24
N ASN A 132 28.30 -10.61 -5.27
CA ASN A 132 27.65 -10.03 -6.44
C ASN A 132 27.45 -8.50 -6.28
N PRO A 133 28.25 -7.66 -6.96
CA PRO A 133 28.16 -6.21 -6.80
C PRO A 133 26.85 -5.61 -7.33
N ASN A 134 26.04 -6.38 -8.04
CA ASN A 134 24.72 -5.95 -8.52
C ASN A 134 23.61 -6.17 -7.48
N PHE A 135 23.90 -6.90 -6.40
CA PHE A 135 22.96 -7.22 -5.31
C PHE A 135 23.70 -7.01 -3.98
N ASN A 136 23.91 -5.76 -3.58
CA ASN A 136 24.67 -5.43 -2.37
C ASN A 136 23.81 -5.42 -1.08
N GLY A 137 22.51 -5.73 -1.20
CA GLY A 137 21.52 -5.50 -0.16
C GLY A 137 21.29 -4.00 0.08
N ASP A 138 20.26 -3.68 0.85
CA ASP A 138 19.91 -2.28 1.18
C ASP A 138 20.43 -1.84 2.54
N GLY A 139 21.18 -2.72 3.23
CA GLY A 139 21.79 -2.49 4.54
C GLY A 139 20.83 -2.59 5.72
N GLY A 140 19.54 -2.89 5.48
CA GLY A 140 18.57 -3.20 6.53
C GLY A 140 18.52 -4.67 6.91
N PRO A 141 17.48 -5.08 7.67
CA PRO A 141 17.28 -6.48 8.01
C PRO A 141 17.14 -7.32 6.74
N ASP A 142 17.86 -8.44 6.70
CA ASP A 142 18.03 -9.31 5.54
C ASP A 142 17.25 -10.63 5.64
N ASP A 143 16.55 -10.86 6.75
CA ASP A 143 15.74 -12.06 6.95
C ASP A 143 14.46 -12.08 6.10
N ILE A 144 14.01 -13.28 5.73
CA ILE A 144 12.79 -13.50 4.91
C ILE A 144 11.49 -13.03 5.59
N ASP A 145 11.48 -12.88 6.92
CA ASP A 145 10.33 -12.37 7.69
C ASP A 145 9.94 -10.92 7.30
N ARG A 146 10.89 -10.17 6.72
CA ARG A 146 10.64 -8.84 6.13
C ARG A 146 9.62 -8.92 4.99
N ALA A 147 9.66 -9.98 4.19
CA ALA A 147 8.75 -10.22 3.07
C ALA A 147 7.31 -10.62 3.51
N ALA A 148 7.08 -10.90 4.79
CA ALA A 148 5.78 -11.40 5.30
C ALA A 148 4.70 -10.30 5.44
N GLN A 149 5.06 -9.04 5.20
CA GLN A 149 4.15 -7.91 5.21
C GLN A 149 4.65 -6.83 4.24
N GLY A 150 3.73 -6.14 3.59
CA GLY A 150 4.05 -5.05 2.68
C GLY A 150 2.83 -4.65 1.87
N HIS A 151 3.01 -4.32 0.60
CA HIS A 151 1.94 -3.96 -0.30
C HIS A 151 2.15 -4.61 -1.67
N PHE A 152 1.16 -4.58 -2.55
CA PHE A 152 1.30 -5.19 -3.86
C PHE A 152 0.59 -4.40 -4.95
N GLU A 153 1.07 -4.59 -6.16
CA GLU A 153 0.66 -3.82 -7.33
C GLU A 153 0.31 -4.77 -8.47
N MET A 154 -0.67 -4.36 -9.26
CA MET A 154 -1.00 -5.02 -10.52
C MET A 154 -1.07 -3.98 -11.62
N ILE A 155 -0.20 -4.11 -12.62
CA ILE A 155 -0.01 -3.13 -13.69
C ILE A 155 -0.38 -3.78 -15.02
N GLU A 156 -1.38 -3.26 -15.72
CA GLU A 156 -1.68 -3.68 -17.10
C GLU A 156 -0.49 -3.33 -18.00
N MET A 157 0.19 -4.36 -18.50
CA MET A 157 1.29 -4.24 -19.45
C MET A 157 0.78 -3.97 -20.87
N GLY A 158 -0.45 -4.41 -21.17
CA GLY A 158 -1.09 -4.17 -22.44
C GLY A 158 -2.34 -5.01 -22.67
N THR A 159 -3.03 -4.70 -23.76
CA THR A 159 -4.13 -5.53 -24.27
C THR A 159 -3.55 -6.63 -25.14
N LEU A 160 -3.84 -7.88 -24.79
CA LEU A 160 -3.34 -9.05 -25.50
C LEU A 160 -4.24 -9.31 -26.71
N VAL A 161 -3.64 -9.50 -27.88
CA VAL A 161 -4.36 -9.75 -29.15
C VAL A 161 -3.82 -11.00 -29.85
N GLY A 162 -4.41 -11.34 -31.00
CA GLY A 162 -3.85 -12.38 -31.88
C GLY A 162 -3.77 -13.78 -31.26
N PRO A 163 -2.81 -14.62 -31.71
CA PRO A 163 -2.55 -15.94 -31.14
C PRO A 163 -2.34 -15.95 -29.62
N SER A 164 -1.63 -14.99 -29.04
CA SER A 164 -1.40 -14.96 -27.59
C SER A 164 -2.71 -14.75 -26.80
N ALA A 165 -3.63 -13.93 -27.31
CA ALA A 165 -4.97 -13.78 -26.70
C ALA A 165 -5.78 -15.08 -26.76
N VAL A 166 -5.69 -15.81 -27.88
CA VAL A 166 -6.33 -17.12 -28.02
C VAL A 166 -5.76 -18.12 -27.01
N ALA A 167 -4.44 -18.12 -26.80
CA ALA A 167 -3.77 -18.98 -25.83
C ALA A 167 -4.23 -18.72 -24.39
N ALA A 168 -4.40 -17.44 -24.00
CA ALA A 168 -4.91 -17.06 -22.69
C ALA A 168 -6.43 -17.32 -22.50
N THR A 169 -7.19 -17.49 -23.60
CA THR A 169 -8.65 -17.62 -23.54
C THR A 169 -9.06 -18.96 -22.93
N HIS A 170 -9.94 -18.93 -21.93
CA HIS A 170 -10.51 -20.13 -21.32
C HIS A 170 -11.38 -20.93 -22.31
N VAL A 171 -11.06 -22.22 -22.49
CA VAL A 171 -11.84 -23.23 -23.21
C VAL A 171 -12.12 -24.37 -22.25
N ASP A 172 -13.41 -24.66 -22.02
CA ASP A 172 -13.85 -25.67 -21.06
C ASP A 172 -13.32 -25.47 -19.61
N GLY A 173 -13.08 -24.22 -19.23
CA GLY A 173 -12.70 -23.82 -17.86
C GLY A 173 -11.21 -23.77 -17.56
N VAL A 174 -10.34 -23.94 -18.56
CA VAL A 174 -8.88 -23.71 -18.48
C VAL A 174 -8.42 -22.92 -19.71
N PRO A 175 -7.35 -22.10 -19.65
CA PRO A 175 -6.84 -21.43 -20.83
C PRO A 175 -6.42 -22.41 -21.93
N ALA A 176 -6.52 -21.99 -23.19
CA ALA A 176 -6.30 -22.86 -24.32
C ALA A 176 -4.85 -23.38 -24.41
N ASP A 177 -3.85 -22.56 -24.08
CA ASP A 177 -2.43 -22.92 -24.23
C ASP A 177 -1.45 -22.05 -23.41
N CYS A 178 -1.45 -22.16 -22.08
CA CYS A 178 -0.49 -21.42 -21.23
C CYS A 178 0.98 -21.81 -21.50
N ALA A 179 1.24 -23.02 -21.99
CA ALA A 179 2.58 -23.46 -22.34
C ALA A 179 3.18 -22.58 -23.45
N SER A 180 2.40 -22.23 -24.46
CA SER A 180 2.85 -21.31 -25.52
C SER A 180 3.25 -19.92 -25.02
N LEU A 181 2.61 -19.40 -23.96
CA LEU A 181 2.97 -18.11 -23.36
C LEU A 181 4.23 -18.20 -22.49
N THR A 182 4.47 -19.36 -21.87
CA THR A 182 5.73 -19.65 -21.18
C THR A 182 6.87 -19.79 -22.18
N GLU A 183 6.67 -20.54 -23.26
CA GLU A 183 7.63 -20.70 -24.36
C GLU A 183 7.97 -19.36 -25.02
N ALA A 184 7.02 -18.43 -25.11
CA ALA A 184 7.23 -17.09 -25.66
C ALA A 184 8.28 -16.26 -24.90
N TRP A 185 8.40 -16.47 -23.59
CA TRP A 185 9.41 -15.87 -22.71
C TRP A 185 10.59 -16.82 -22.42
N THR A 186 10.63 -18.00 -23.02
CA THR A 186 11.72 -18.94 -22.78
C THR A 186 12.90 -18.63 -23.69
N ASP A 187 14.04 -18.35 -23.07
CA ASP A 187 15.32 -18.29 -23.77
C ASP A 187 15.80 -19.72 -24.09
N GLU A 188 15.91 -20.05 -25.37
CA GLU A 188 16.35 -21.36 -25.84
C GLU A 188 17.90 -21.48 -25.84
N ASP A 189 18.62 -20.36 -25.92
CA ASP A 189 20.09 -20.29 -25.88
C ASP A 189 20.58 -18.93 -25.35
N VAL A 190 20.87 -18.88 -24.05
CA VAL A 190 21.42 -17.70 -23.34
C VAL A 190 22.72 -17.13 -23.92
N THR A 191 23.34 -17.80 -24.90
CA THR A 191 24.54 -17.33 -25.60
C THR A 191 24.26 -16.68 -26.96
N ASP A 192 23.05 -16.80 -27.50
CA ASP A 192 22.63 -16.19 -28.78
C ASP A 192 21.34 -15.36 -28.61
N PRO A 193 21.42 -14.01 -28.56
CA PRO A 193 20.27 -13.14 -28.35
C PRO A 193 19.28 -13.13 -29.53
N LEU A 194 19.53 -13.92 -30.59
CA LEU A 194 18.63 -14.09 -31.73
C LEU A 194 17.84 -15.40 -31.69
N VAL A 195 17.97 -16.19 -30.62
CA VAL A 195 17.34 -17.51 -30.47
C VAL A 195 16.60 -17.56 -29.14
N GLY A 196 15.29 -17.38 -29.18
CA GLY A 196 14.41 -17.45 -28.02
C GLY A 196 12.94 -17.39 -28.44
N GLY A 197 12.06 -17.46 -27.46
CA GLY A 197 10.63 -17.23 -27.66
C GLY A 197 10.35 -15.88 -28.33
N TYR A 198 9.18 -15.75 -28.97
CA TYR A 198 8.89 -14.56 -29.78
C TYR A 198 8.85 -13.27 -28.97
N TRP A 199 8.56 -13.31 -27.66
CA TRP A 199 8.62 -12.14 -26.78
C TRP A 199 10.02 -11.82 -26.26
N ILE A 200 10.94 -12.80 -26.22
CA ILE A 200 12.38 -12.52 -26.03
C ILE A 200 12.95 -11.74 -27.21
N LEU A 201 12.46 -12.02 -28.43
CA LEU A 201 12.92 -11.37 -29.66
C LEU A 201 12.24 -10.02 -29.92
N ASP A 202 10.96 -9.92 -29.61
CA ASP A 202 10.15 -8.71 -29.76
C ASP A 202 8.96 -8.76 -28.78
N GLU A 203 9.12 -8.07 -27.66
CA GLU A 203 8.15 -8.02 -26.57
C GLU A 203 6.83 -7.31 -26.96
N SER A 204 6.76 -6.69 -28.15
CA SER A 204 5.57 -6.02 -28.68
C SER A 204 4.64 -6.92 -29.50
N VAL A 205 5.09 -8.12 -29.86
CA VAL A 205 4.28 -9.07 -30.63
C VAL A 205 3.00 -9.38 -29.85
N ASP A 206 1.84 -9.28 -30.52
CA ASP A 206 0.52 -9.57 -29.93
C ASP A 206 0.14 -8.71 -28.70
N ILE A 207 0.78 -7.54 -28.52
CA ILE A 207 0.49 -6.59 -27.43
C ILE A 207 0.09 -5.22 -28.00
N GLU A 208 -1.08 -4.74 -27.61
CA GLU A 208 -1.53 -3.36 -27.82
C GLU A 208 -1.41 -2.53 -26.52
N ALA A 209 -1.57 -1.20 -26.62
CA ALA A 209 -1.50 -0.31 -25.48
C ALA A 209 -2.50 -0.72 -24.36
N PRO A 210 -2.15 -0.49 -23.07
CA PRO A 210 -3.06 -0.75 -21.96
C PRO A 210 -4.39 -0.01 -22.13
N SER A 211 -5.51 -0.71 -22.04
CA SER A 211 -6.84 -0.13 -22.26
C SER A 211 -7.64 0.10 -20.97
N GLY A 212 -7.09 -0.27 -19.81
CA GLY A 212 -7.75 -0.25 -18.51
C GLY A 212 -8.84 -1.30 -18.36
N GLY A 213 -9.64 -1.14 -17.31
CA GLY A 213 -10.80 -1.99 -17.01
C GLY A 213 -10.51 -3.10 -16.00
N LEU A 214 -9.38 -3.03 -15.30
CA LEU A 214 -9.09 -3.89 -14.16
C LEU A 214 -9.69 -3.30 -12.88
N PHE A 215 -10.27 -4.15 -12.03
CA PHE A 215 -10.48 -3.85 -10.62
C PHE A 215 -10.03 -5.03 -9.78
N GLY A 216 -9.90 -4.85 -8.47
CA GLY A 216 -9.60 -5.96 -7.58
C GLY A 216 -9.75 -5.59 -6.12
N GLY A 217 -9.58 -6.60 -5.27
CA GLY A 217 -9.69 -6.46 -3.83
C GLY A 217 -8.96 -7.57 -3.12
N ALA A 218 -8.69 -7.35 -1.84
CA ALA A 218 -8.02 -8.31 -0.97
C ALA A 218 -8.67 -8.37 0.41
N ALA A 219 -8.41 -9.46 1.12
CA ALA A 219 -8.92 -9.69 2.45
C ALA A 219 -7.85 -10.33 3.32
N VAL A 220 -7.62 -9.76 4.51
CA VAL A 220 -6.82 -10.37 5.57
C VAL A 220 -7.74 -11.26 6.39
N ILE A 221 -7.40 -12.53 6.45
CA ILE A 221 -8.21 -13.59 7.07
C ILE A 221 -7.40 -14.22 8.18
N ASN A 222 -7.99 -14.30 9.37
CA ASN A 222 -7.46 -15.09 10.48
C ASN A 222 -8.50 -16.14 10.86
N VAL A 223 -8.23 -17.39 10.48
CA VAL A 223 -9.19 -18.49 10.72
C VAL A 223 -9.28 -18.84 12.20
N GLU A 224 -8.15 -18.86 12.91
CA GLU A 224 -8.10 -19.19 14.34
C GLU A 224 -8.86 -18.15 15.17
N LYS A 225 -8.72 -16.86 14.83
CA LYS A 225 -9.46 -15.76 15.45
C LYS A 225 -10.88 -15.59 14.87
N GLY A 226 -11.28 -16.35 13.84
CA GLY A 226 -12.58 -16.19 13.18
C GLY A 226 -12.83 -14.76 12.67
N PHE A 227 -11.80 -14.11 12.13
CA PHE A 227 -11.81 -12.70 11.75
C PHE A 227 -11.43 -12.51 10.28
N MET A 228 -12.07 -11.55 9.62
CA MET A 228 -11.74 -11.13 8.26
C MET A 228 -12.01 -9.64 8.10
N VAL A 229 -11.10 -8.94 7.43
CA VAL A 229 -11.32 -7.60 6.87
C VAL A 229 -10.95 -7.58 5.40
N SER A 230 -11.69 -6.82 4.59
CA SER A 230 -11.51 -6.78 3.14
C SER A 230 -11.53 -5.35 2.61
N TYR A 231 -10.68 -5.05 1.64
CA TYR A 231 -10.54 -3.73 1.01
C TYR A 231 -10.42 -3.86 -0.51
N ASP A 232 -10.85 -2.82 -1.22
CA ASP A 232 -10.66 -2.69 -2.66
C ASP A 232 -9.30 -2.07 -2.97
N ALA A 233 -8.74 -2.43 -4.13
CA ALA A 233 -7.53 -1.80 -4.66
C ALA A 233 -7.79 -0.34 -5.07
N ARG A 234 -6.75 0.49 -5.02
CA ARG A 234 -6.76 1.84 -5.58
C ARG A 234 -6.46 1.77 -7.08
N ALA A 235 -7.48 2.06 -7.88
CA ALA A 235 -7.39 1.99 -9.33
C ALA A 235 -6.93 3.32 -9.93
N ILE A 236 -5.85 3.28 -10.69
CA ILE A 236 -5.29 4.42 -11.42
C ILE A 236 -5.67 4.31 -12.89
N ASN A 237 -6.23 5.38 -13.43
CA ASN A 237 -6.44 5.58 -14.86
C ASN A 237 -5.41 6.52 -15.44
N GLY A 238 -5.15 6.40 -16.74
CA GLY A 238 -4.26 7.29 -17.46
C GLY A 238 -2.81 7.12 -17.03
N PHE A 239 -2.41 5.91 -16.63
CA PHE A 239 -1.02 5.57 -16.32
C PHE A 239 -0.17 5.52 -17.60
N ALA A 240 -0.70 4.86 -18.64
CA ALA A 240 -0.04 4.76 -19.92
C ALA A 240 -0.98 4.92 -21.12
N THR A 241 -0.51 5.56 -22.20
CA THR A 241 -1.28 5.72 -23.46
C THR A 241 -0.70 4.92 -24.62
N VAL A 242 0.51 4.39 -24.46
CA VAL A 242 1.22 3.56 -25.43
C VAL A 242 1.79 2.33 -24.74
N ALA A 243 2.07 1.27 -25.50
CA ALA A 243 2.71 0.06 -24.97
C ALA A 243 4.20 0.24 -24.63
N ASN A 244 4.84 1.29 -25.16
CA ASN A 244 6.26 1.59 -24.96
C ASN A 244 6.58 3.01 -24.46
N PRO A 245 6.10 3.40 -23.26
CA PRO A 245 6.47 4.66 -22.62
C PRO A 245 7.98 4.91 -22.64
N GLY A 246 8.40 6.09 -23.12
CA GLY A 246 9.82 6.45 -23.13
C GLY A 246 10.72 5.56 -24.01
N GLY A 247 10.15 4.67 -24.83
CA GLY A 247 10.87 3.71 -25.65
C GLY A 247 11.19 2.37 -24.96
N ILE A 248 10.66 2.12 -23.77
CA ILE A 248 10.73 0.84 -23.05
C ILE A 248 9.32 0.26 -23.02
N TYR A 249 9.16 -1.00 -23.44
CA TYR A 249 7.85 -1.66 -23.39
C TYR A 249 7.43 -1.98 -21.97
N LEU A 250 6.13 -1.79 -21.68
CA LEU A 250 5.52 -2.22 -20.42
C LEU A 250 5.42 -3.75 -20.33
N HIS A 251 5.37 -4.43 -21.47
CA HIS A 251 5.38 -5.88 -21.50
C HIS A 251 6.82 -6.38 -21.41
N THR A 252 7.22 -6.83 -20.23
CA THR A 252 8.59 -7.22 -19.89
C THR A 252 8.66 -8.69 -19.51
N GLU A 253 9.85 -9.27 -19.56
CA GLU A 253 10.09 -10.64 -19.12
C GLU A 253 9.80 -10.81 -17.60
N PRO A 254 9.22 -11.94 -17.16
CA PRO A 254 9.13 -12.26 -15.74
C PRO A 254 10.49 -12.23 -15.03
N GLY A 255 10.54 -11.78 -13.78
CA GLY A 255 11.79 -11.55 -13.05
C GLY A 255 12.49 -10.22 -13.37
N ASN A 256 11.95 -9.42 -14.30
CA ASN A 256 12.31 -8.03 -14.43
C ASN A 256 11.46 -7.18 -13.47
N VAL A 257 12.09 -6.28 -12.71
CA VAL A 257 11.39 -5.37 -11.77
C VAL A 257 10.58 -4.27 -12.46
N ASP A 258 10.71 -4.13 -13.78
CA ASP A 258 9.83 -3.32 -14.62
C ASP A 258 8.71 -4.19 -15.26
N PRO A 259 7.54 -3.62 -15.58
CA PRO A 259 7.15 -2.25 -15.29
C PRO A 259 6.84 -2.05 -13.80
N ASN A 260 7.05 -0.83 -13.33
CA ASN A 260 6.70 -0.35 -11.99
C ASN A 260 5.97 1.01 -12.09
N LEU A 261 5.70 1.65 -10.96
CA LEU A 261 4.99 2.94 -10.94
C LEU A 261 5.70 4.10 -11.67
N ASN A 262 6.98 3.95 -12.04
CA ASN A 262 7.71 4.93 -12.87
C ASN A 262 7.68 4.61 -14.37
N SER A 263 7.00 3.54 -14.80
CA SER A 263 7.00 3.13 -16.21
C SER A 263 5.93 3.82 -17.08
N GLY A 264 5.05 4.66 -16.53
CA GLY A 264 4.00 5.36 -17.28
C GLY A 264 4.49 6.55 -18.12
N ASP A 265 3.84 6.84 -19.26
CA ASP A 265 4.16 7.99 -20.14
C ASP A 265 3.36 9.26 -19.82
N VAL A 266 2.35 9.18 -18.96
CA VAL A 266 1.50 10.32 -18.63
C VAL A 266 2.08 11.09 -17.45
N THR A 267 2.40 12.36 -17.67
CA THR A 267 3.05 13.22 -16.67
C THR A 267 2.11 14.21 -15.98
N ASP A 268 0.87 14.33 -16.45
CA ASP A 268 -0.14 15.19 -15.82
C ASP A 268 -1.02 14.36 -14.89
N GLY A 269 -1.34 14.90 -13.70
CA GLY A 269 -2.23 14.29 -12.72
C GLY A 269 -3.45 15.18 -12.40
N PHE A 270 -4.58 14.55 -12.06
CA PHE A 270 -5.79 15.21 -11.58
C PHE A 270 -6.25 14.65 -10.25
N VAL A 271 -6.60 15.54 -9.32
CA VAL A 271 -7.25 15.22 -8.06
C VAL A 271 -8.53 16.03 -7.88
N PHE A 272 -9.40 15.56 -7.00
CA PHE A 272 -10.54 16.33 -6.50
C PHE A 272 -10.17 16.98 -5.16
N LEU A 273 -10.42 18.28 -5.05
CA LEU A 273 -10.35 19.02 -3.78
C LEU A 273 -11.67 18.87 -3.01
N GLU A 274 -11.66 19.21 -1.73
CA GLU A 274 -12.83 19.10 -0.83
C GLU A 274 -14.05 19.89 -1.30
N ASP A 275 -13.84 21.01 -1.98
CA ASP A 275 -14.91 21.83 -2.55
C ASP A 275 -15.52 21.23 -3.83
N GLY A 276 -15.05 20.04 -4.24
CA GLY A 276 -15.47 19.31 -5.43
C GLY A 276 -14.83 19.82 -6.73
N THR A 277 -13.89 20.76 -6.67
CA THR A 277 -13.16 21.21 -7.85
C THR A 277 -12.06 20.22 -8.24
N VAL A 278 -11.75 20.18 -9.54
CA VAL A 278 -10.63 19.39 -10.06
C VAL A 278 -9.39 20.27 -10.03
N GLN A 279 -8.35 19.80 -9.34
CA GLN A 279 -7.03 20.41 -9.33
C GLN A 279 -6.09 19.62 -10.25
N ALA A 280 -5.44 20.36 -11.14
CA ALA A 280 -4.43 19.82 -12.04
C ALA A 280 -3.04 19.99 -11.45
N SER A 281 -2.19 18.98 -11.66
CA SER A 281 -0.78 19.07 -11.32
C SER A 281 -0.08 20.16 -12.12
N SER A 282 0.93 20.79 -11.53
CA SER A 282 1.78 21.76 -12.22
C SER A 282 3.25 21.38 -12.17
N GLY A 283 3.94 21.47 -13.32
CA GLY A 283 5.40 21.36 -13.38
C GLY A 283 5.97 19.95 -13.28
N LEU A 284 5.12 18.92 -13.32
CA LEU A 284 5.55 17.53 -13.33
C LEU A 284 6.23 17.16 -14.65
N THR A 285 7.25 16.31 -14.57
CA THR A 285 8.04 15.88 -15.74
C THR A 285 8.24 14.37 -15.82
N ARG A 286 7.87 13.62 -14.78
CA ARG A 286 7.93 12.15 -14.74
C ARG A 286 6.53 11.57 -14.54
N GLY A 287 6.29 10.39 -15.11
CA GLY A 287 5.05 9.64 -14.85
C GLY A 287 4.92 9.24 -13.38
N LEU A 288 6.05 8.91 -12.73
CA LEU A 288 6.14 8.70 -11.29
C LEU A 288 5.55 9.86 -10.49
N ASP A 289 5.91 11.11 -10.83
CA ASP A 289 5.42 12.28 -10.12
C ASP A 289 3.89 12.42 -10.25
N ALA A 290 3.34 12.06 -11.41
CA ALA A 290 1.90 12.09 -11.65
C ALA A 290 1.15 11.00 -10.87
N VAL A 291 1.76 9.82 -10.72
CA VAL A 291 1.26 8.76 -9.83
C VAL A 291 1.31 9.20 -8.37
N SER A 292 2.43 9.73 -7.89
CA SER A 292 2.54 10.26 -6.52
C SER A 292 1.54 11.39 -6.28
N TYR A 293 1.38 12.30 -7.24
CA TYR A 293 0.46 13.44 -7.14
C TYR A 293 -0.97 13.04 -6.79
N VAL A 294 -1.50 11.95 -7.38
CA VAL A 294 -2.89 11.55 -7.14
C VAL A 294 -3.12 10.95 -5.75
N PHE A 295 -2.04 10.56 -5.06
CA PHE A 295 -2.05 10.10 -3.67
C PHE A 295 -1.68 11.18 -2.65
N MET A 296 -1.32 12.39 -3.10
CA MET A 296 -0.93 13.47 -2.18
C MET A 296 -2.06 13.85 -1.23
N HIS A 297 -1.74 13.90 0.06
CA HIS A 297 -2.57 14.40 1.15
C HIS A 297 -1.69 15.15 2.15
N ASP A 298 -2.18 16.29 2.65
CA ASP A 298 -1.60 17.00 3.81
C ASP A 298 -2.08 16.37 5.12
N GLN A 299 -3.31 15.86 5.19
CA GLN A 299 -3.80 15.20 6.41
C GLN A 299 -4.54 13.91 6.06
N ILE A 300 -4.45 12.92 6.95
CA ILE A 300 -5.30 11.73 6.94
C ILE A 300 -5.98 11.55 8.29
N MET A 301 -7.19 10.98 8.31
CA MET A 301 -8.02 10.87 9.51
C MET A 301 -8.93 9.66 9.48
N ASN A 302 -9.13 9.07 10.66
CA ASN A 302 -10.01 7.93 10.91
C ASN A 302 -10.47 7.89 12.36
N GLU A 303 -11.55 7.15 12.60
CA GLU A 303 -11.98 6.76 13.93
C GLU A 303 -11.08 5.67 14.50
N TYR A 304 -11.04 5.59 15.83
CA TYR A 304 -10.37 4.52 16.56
C TYR A 304 -11.23 4.06 17.77
N ALA A 305 -11.01 2.82 18.18
CA ALA A 305 -11.58 2.20 19.35
C ALA A 305 -10.55 1.26 19.99
N THR A 306 -10.27 1.47 21.28
CA THR A 306 -9.30 0.71 22.08
C THR A 306 -9.93 0.34 23.41
N GLU A 307 -10.16 -0.94 23.64
CA GLU A 307 -10.61 -1.44 24.94
C GLU A 307 -9.81 -2.70 25.27
N PRO A 308 -9.16 -2.74 26.47
CA PRO A 308 -8.37 -3.90 26.86
C PRO A 308 -9.17 -5.19 26.88
N THR A 309 -8.49 -6.30 26.57
CA THR A 309 -9.12 -7.62 26.52
C THR A 309 -9.81 -7.99 27.83
N GLY A 310 -11.07 -8.44 27.71
CA GLY A 310 -11.90 -8.85 28.84
C GLY A 310 -12.65 -7.71 29.53
N THR A 311 -12.56 -6.50 29.00
CA THR A 311 -13.41 -5.35 29.36
C THR A 311 -14.32 -4.97 28.19
N GLY A 312 -15.50 -4.43 28.50
CA GLY A 312 -16.38 -3.83 27.48
C GLY A 312 -16.71 -4.76 26.29
N ILE A 313 -16.40 -4.27 25.08
CA ILE A 313 -16.60 -4.94 23.79
C ILE A 313 -15.28 -5.36 23.13
N ASP A 314 -14.15 -5.39 23.87
CA ASP A 314 -12.85 -5.92 23.43
C ASP A 314 -12.46 -5.41 22.04
N SER A 315 -12.14 -4.12 21.96
CA SER A 315 -11.95 -3.41 20.69
C SER A 315 -10.50 -3.09 20.40
N ASP A 316 -10.04 -3.45 19.20
CA ASP A 316 -8.71 -3.14 18.69
C ASP A 316 -8.82 -2.29 17.44
N THR A 317 -7.90 -1.34 17.26
CA THR A 317 -7.77 -0.54 16.03
C THR A 317 -6.33 -0.53 15.55
N GLU A 318 -6.12 -0.87 14.29
CA GLU A 318 -4.84 -0.75 13.61
C GLU A 318 -5.01 0.01 12.29
N TRP A 319 -4.13 0.98 12.02
CA TRP A 319 -4.08 1.68 10.75
C TRP A 319 -2.92 1.17 9.92
N VAL A 320 -3.15 0.98 8.62
CA VAL A 320 -2.11 0.74 7.62
C VAL A 320 -1.93 2.03 6.84
N ILE A 321 -0.71 2.57 6.83
CA ILE A 321 -0.31 3.74 6.06
C ILE A 321 0.78 3.33 5.09
N THR A 322 0.49 3.42 3.80
CA THR A 322 1.39 3.02 2.72
C THR A 322 1.74 4.23 1.84
N PHE A 323 3.04 4.47 1.65
CA PHE A 323 3.61 5.46 0.73
C PHE A 323 4.04 4.76 -0.57
N PRO A 324 3.14 4.52 -1.54
CA PRO A 324 3.34 3.55 -2.61
C PRO A 324 4.53 3.87 -3.54
N THR A 325 4.97 5.12 -3.58
CA THR A 325 6.05 5.55 -4.49
C THR A 325 7.36 5.87 -3.78
N LYS A 326 7.41 5.86 -2.44
CA LYS A 326 8.52 6.43 -1.64
C LYS A 326 9.89 5.85 -2.02
N HIS A 327 9.98 4.54 -2.26
CA HIS A 327 11.23 3.86 -2.62
C HIS A 327 11.94 4.53 -3.81
N LEU A 328 11.16 5.02 -4.77
CA LEU A 328 11.63 5.65 -6.00
C LEU A 328 12.16 7.08 -5.79
N TYR A 329 11.97 7.66 -4.61
CA TYR A 329 12.44 9.01 -4.23
C TYR A 329 13.56 9.00 -3.18
N VAL A 330 13.65 7.94 -2.37
CA VAL A 330 14.54 7.89 -1.20
C VAL A 330 15.80 7.07 -1.40
N ASN A 331 15.86 6.19 -2.42
CA ASN A 331 17.03 5.34 -2.69
C ASN A 331 18.05 6.01 -3.61
N GLN A 332 18.56 7.16 -3.17
CA GLN A 332 19.56 7.95 -3.89
C GLN A 332 20.51 8.68 -2.93
N PRO A 333 21.64 9.24 -3.41
CA PRO A 333 22.50 10.06 -2.57
C PRO A 333 21.73 11.28 -2.05
N ALA A 334 21.81 11.55 -0.75
CA ALA A 334 21.14 12.69 -0.12
C ALA A 334 21.39 14.02 -0.87
N PRO A 335 20.35 14.88 -0.98
CA PRO A 335 19.03 14.78 -0.35
C PRO A 335 18.05 13.82 -1.07
N ALA A 336 16.92 13.50 -0.43
CA ALA A 336 15.82 12.80 -1.08
C ALA A 336 15.12 13.69 -2.13
N ASP A 337 14.38 13.07 -3.04
CA ASP A 337 13.57 13.80 -4.01
C ASP A 337 12.24 14.17 -3.36
N ILE A 338 11.72 15.36 -3.69
CA ILE A 338 10.41 15.83 -3.23
C ILE A 338 9.31 14.81 -3.60
N PRO A 339 8.32 14.53 -2.74
CA PRO A 339 7.99 15.26 -1.51
C PRO A 339 8.65 14.70 -0.23
N PHE A 340 9.50 13.69 -0.35
CA PHE A 340 10.16 13.06 0.81
C PHE A 340 11.37 13.87 1.25
N THR A 341 11.66 13.82 2.55
CA THR A 341 12.67 14.64 3.19
C THR A 341 13.96 13.86 3.49
N ASN A 342 13.83 12.55 3.75
CA ASN A 342 14.95 11.69 4.15
C ASN A 342 15.21 10.58 3.13
N VAL A 343 16.49 10.31 2.88
CA VAL A 343 16.93 9.16 2.06
C VAL A 343 16.91 7.88 2.89
N TRP A 344 16.88 6.74 2.22
CA TRP A 344 17.04 5.45 2.88
C TRP A 344 18.43 5.32 3.52
N VAL A 345 18.46 5.02 4.81
CA VAL A 345 19.67 4.69 5.56
C VAL A 345 19.62 3.22 5.96
N GLY A 346 20.48 2.39 5.37
CA GLY A 346 20.67 1.00 5.78
C GLY A 346 21.60 0.90 6.98
N ASN A 347 21.05 0.57 8.15
CA ASN A 347 21.76 0.41 9.42
C ASN A 347 21.19 -0.76 10.26
N GLY A 348 21.04 -1.94 9.65
CA GLY A 348 20.47 -3.11 10.33
C GLY A 348 19.04 -2.82 10.80
N ASP A 349 18.73 -3.14 12.06
CA ASP A 349 17.40 -2.95 12.64
C ASP A 349 16.96 -1.46 12.70
N ASP A 350 17.90 -0.52 12.67
CA ASP A 350 17.61 0.93 12.70
C ASP A 350 17.47 1.54 11.28
N SER A 351 17.19 0.71 10.26
CA SER A 351 17.11 1.20 8.88
C SER A 351 15.81 1.94 8.61
N GLY A 352 15.85 2.93 7.73
CA GLY A 352 14.64 3.65 7.34
C GLY A 352 14.89 4.89 6.50
N ALA A 353 13.80 5.42 5.92
CA ALA A 353 13.71 6.75 5.34
C ALA A 353 12.61 7.52 6.10
N CYS A 354 12.89 7.94 7.33
CA CYS A 354 11.88 8.44 8.27
C CYS A 354 11.25 9.76 7.85
N GLU A 355 9.92 9.80 7.79
CA GLU A 355 9.15 11.03 7.67
C GLU A 355 8.57 11.38 9.02
N VAL A 356 8.88 12.58 9.54
CA VAL A 356 8.27 13.08 10.77
C VAL A 356 6.84 13.51 10.45
N VAL A 357 5.89 12.95 11.17
CA VAL A 357 4.46 13.27 11.05
C VAL A 357 3.93 13.65 12.43
N LEU A 358 2.79 14.33 12.44
CA LEU A 358 2.19 14.83 13.69
C LEU A 358 0.86 14.14 13.91
N LEU A 359 0.66 13.60 15.12
CA LEU A 359 -0.68 13.33 15.61
C LEU A 359 -1.32 14.67 15.99
N GLU A 360 -2.29 15.11 15.19
CA GLU A 360 -3.06 16.31 15.43
C GLU A 360 -4.49 15.94 15.84
N GLY A 361 -5.03 16.63 16.85
CA GLY A 361 -6.45 16.50 17.18
C GLY A 361 -6.82 15.12 17.69
N GLU A 362 -6.59 14.90 18.98
CA GLU A 362 -7.11 13.74 19.71
C GLU A 362 -8.52 14.10 20.22
N TYR A 363 -9.55 13.50 19.64
CA TYR A 363 -10.93 13.81 20.00
C TYR A 363 -11.66 12.56 20.46
N ASP A 364 -12.18 12.56 21.68
CA ASP A 364 -13.16 11.56 22.10
C ASP A 364 -14.51 11.77 21.37
N ARG A 365 -15.46 10.86 21.59
CA ARG A 365 -16.82 10.95 20.99
C ARG A 365 -17.58 12.21 21.42
N GLU A 366 -17.17 12.88 22.49
CA GLU A 366 -17.79 14.04 23.12
C GLU A 366 -17.00 15.36 22.90
N GLU A 367 -16.08 15.40 21.93
CA GLU A 367 -15.20 16.56 21.60
C GLU A 367 -14.14 16.90 22.67
N GLY A 368 -13.92 16.02 23.65
CA GLY A 368 -12.86 16.15 24.64
C GLY A 368 -11.48 15.88 24.05
N THR A 369 -10.45 16.49 24.63
CA THR A 369 -9.04 16.28 24.25
C THR A 369 -8.23 15.80 25.46
N PRO A 370 -7.15 14.99 25.29
CA PRO A 370 -6.40 14.46 26.43
C PRO A 370 -5.88 15.54 27.37
N GLY A 371 -6.28 15.43 28.64
CA GLY A 371 -5.97 16.41 29.69
C GLY A 371 -7.13 17.35 30.07
N ASP A 372 -8.26 17.32 29.36
CA ASP A 372 -9.47 18.03 29.77
C ASP A 372 -10.05 17.43 31.05
N ASN A 373 -10.14 18.26 32.11
CA ASN A 373 -10.71 17.83 33.38
C ASN A 373 -12.24 17.69 33.21
N PRO A 374 -12.85 16.50 33.40
CA PRO A 374 -14.26 16.23 33.05
C PRO A 374 -15.29 16.93 33.97
N ASN A 375 -14.91 17.97 34.70
CA ASN A 375 -15.77 18.62 35.68
C ASN A 375 -15.67 20.16 35.65
N PRO A 376 -16.34 20.84 34.70
CA PRO A 376 -16.70 22.24 34.90
C PRO A 376 -17.86 22.26 35.87
N GLY A 377 -17.55 22.15 37.16
CA GLY A 377 -18.52 22.33 38.22
C GLY A 377 -19.30 23.63 38.02
N GLU A 378 -20.62 23.48 37.86
CA GLU A 378 -21.67 24.51 37.89
C GLU A 378 -22.05 25.22 36.56
N GLY A 379 -22.89 24.54 35.77
CA GLY A 379 -23.96 25.18 34.97
C GLY A 379 -23.66 25.41 33.47
N PRO A 380 -24.68 25.78 32.67
CA PRO A 380 -24.53 25.95 31.23
C PRO A 380 -23.84 27.29 30.90
N VAL A 381 -22.78 27.24 30.09
CA VAL A 381 -22.16 28.41 29.46
C VAL A 381 -22.74 28.58 28.06
N VAL A 382 -23.18 29.80 27.73
CA VAL A 382 -23.73 30.16 26.40
C VAL A 382 -22.61 30.77 25.55
N SER A 383 -22.57 30.44 24.26
CA SER A 383 -21.48 30.79 23.35
C SER A 383 -21.13 32.30 23.31
N PRO A 384 -19.84 32.62 23.03
CA PRO A 384 -18.71 31.70 22.89
C PRO A 384 -17.88 31.55 24.19
N SER A 385 -17.46 30.31 24.47
CA SER A 385 -16.40 29.99 25.43
C SER A 385 -15.01 30.27 24.85
N ILE A 386 -14.04 30.44 25.74
CA ILE A 386 -12.61 30.64 25.44
C ILE A 386 -12.06 29.29 24.93
N PRO A 387 -11.16 29.25 23.91
CA PRO A 387 -10.54 27.99 23.52
C PRO A 387 -9.61 27.54 24.65
N ASP A 388 -9.88 26.36 25.20
CA ASP A 388 -8.88 25.60 25.94
C ASP A 388 -7.77 25.15 24.96
N ALA A 389 -6.57 24.92 25.49
CA ALA A 389 -5.38 24.67 24.68
C ALA A 389 -5.60 23.50 23.72
N LEU A 390 -5.16 23.65 22.47
CA LEU A 390 -5.11 22.54 21.51
C LEU A 390 -4.38 21.35 22.16
N PRO A 391 -4.82 20.10 21.92
CA PRO A 391 -4.04 18.93 22.29
C PRO A 391 -2.62 19.11 21.75
N GLY A 392 -1.62 18.71 22.57
CA GLY A 392 -0.22 18.83 22.18
C GLY A 392 0.01 18.05 20.89
N LEU A 393 0.68 18.65 19.92
CA LEU A 393 1.19 17.95 18.75
C LEU A 393 2.12 16.84 19.25
N ILE A 394 1.91 15.59 18.83
CA ILE A 394 2.83 14.49 19.16
C ILE A 394 3.58 14.11 17.87
N PRO A 395 4.85 14.53 17.71
CA PRO A 395 5.64 14.09 16.59
C PRO A 395 6.02 12.62 16.74
N PHE A 396 5.94 11.89 15.64
CA PHE A 396 6.50 10.55 15.52
C PHE A 396 6.99 10.34 14.08
N GLU A 397 7.72 9.27 13.84
CA GLU A 397 8.32 8.99 12.54
C GLU A 397 7.60 7.85 11.85
N LEU A 398 7.46 7.94 10.52
CA LEU A 398 7.04 6.84 9.65
C LEU A 398 8.18 6.50 8.70
N CYS A 399 8.94 5.46 9.04
CA CYS A 399 10.19 5.12 8.39
C CYS A 399 10.05 4.26 7.14
N PHE A 400 8.97 3.50 7.04
CA PHE A 400 8.82 2.47 6.03
C PHE A 400 7.87 2.89 4.92
N GLU A 401 7.83 2.15 3.82
CA GLU A 401 6.80 2.31 2.80
C GLU A 401 5.44 1.91 3.33
N THR A 402 5.33 0.76 4.01
CA THR A 402 4.11 0.27 4.63
C THR A 402 4.28 0.28 6.15
N ASN A 403 3.52 1.13 6.82
CA ASN A 403 3.58 1.33 8.26
C ASN A 403 2.28 0.85 8.90
N VAL A 404 2.39 0.21 10.06
CA VAL A 404 1.24 -0.13 10.89
C VAL A 404 1.25 0.75 12.14
N ILE A 405 0.13 1.38 12.44
CA ILE A 405 -0.10 2.11 13.69
C ILE A 405 -1.11 1.31 14.52
N ARG A 406 -0.69 0.84 15.68
CA ARG A 406 -1.56 0.21 16.68
C ARG A 406 -2.08 1.29 17.62
N PHE A 407 -3.38 1.28 17.88
CA PHE A 407 -3.97 2.06 18.97
C PHE A 407 -4.22 1.10 20.14
N GLY A 408 -3.68 1.41 21.31
CA GLY A 408 -3.89 0.59 22.51
C GLY A 408 -2.88 0.88 23.61
N ASP A 409 -3.16 0.32 24.79
CA ASP A 409 -2.32 0.45 25.97
C ASP A 409 -0.92 -0.14 25.69
N ILE A 410 0.12 0.59 26.10
CA ILE A 410 1.51 0.16 25.94
C ILE A 410 1.85 -1.04 26.83
N ASP A 411 1.19 -1.18 28.00
CA ASP A 411 1.45 -2.27 28.95
C ASP A 411 1.00 -3.65 28.40
N GLU A 412 0.18 -3.67 27.35
CA GLU A 412 -0.22 -4.91 26.65
C GLU A 412 0.87 -5.45 25.72
N VAL A 413 1.77 -4.58 25.25
CA VAL A 413 2.68 -4.88 24.15
C VAL A 413 4.16 -4.61 24.44
N ALA A 414 4.46 -3.90 25.53
CA ALA A 414 5.82 -3.57 25.92
C ALA A 414 6.12 -4.00 27.36
N GLU A 415 7.38 -4.37 27.59
CA GLU A 415 7.94 -4.60 28.92
C GLU A 415 8.98 -3.51 29.23
N MET A 416 9.13 -3.15 30.50
CA MET A 416 10.18 -2.23 30.92
C MET A 416 11.55 -2.92 30.78
N GLY A 417 12.39 -2.38 29.90
CA GLY A 417 13.75 -2.87 29.65
C GLY A 417 14.73 -2.54 30.79
N ASP A 418 15.94 -3.09 30.67
CA ASP A 418 17.01 -2.94 31.67
C ASP A 418 17.49 -1.48 31.83
N ASP A 419 17.25 -0.62 30.84
CA ASP A 419 17.63 0.79 30.80
C ASP A 419 16.48 1.76 31.16
N ASP A 420 15.40 1.27 31.80
CA ASP A 420 14.16 2.02 32.09
C ASP A 420 13.46 2.58 30.83
N GLU A 421 13.66 1.92 29.68
CA GLU A 421 13.00 2.19 28.40
C GLU A 421 12.02 1.08 28.06
N TYR A 422 10.84 1.42 27.55
CA TYR A 422 9.86 0.43 27.11
C TYR A 422 10.37 -0.30 25.86
N VAL A 423 10.40 -1.63 25.93
CA VAL A 423 10.75 -2.50 24.82
C VAL A 423 9.50 -3.22 24.38
N PHE A 424 9.06 -2.98 23.15
CA PHE A 424 7.95 -3.72 22.57
C PHE A 424 8.34 -5.20 22.39
N THR A 425 7.48 -6.11 22.84
CA THR A 425 7.72 -7.56 22.82
C THR A 425 6.62 -8.33 22.11
N ALA A 426 5.45 -7.72 21.93
CA ALA A 426 4.28 -8.36 21.31
C ALA A 426 4.02 -7.87 19.88
N ALA A 427 3.39 -8.75 19.10
CA ALA A 427 2.86 -8.42 17.80
C ALA A 427 1.45 -7.82 17.90
N THR A 428 1.03 -7.07 16.88
CA THR A 428 -0.30 -6.44 16.86
C THR A 428 -1.46 -7.45 16.75
N GLU A 429 -2.62 -7.07 17.28
CA GLU A 429 -3.76 -7.94 17.52
C GLU A 429 -4.46 -8.41 16.23
N ILE A 430 -4.55 -7.52 15.25
CA ILE A 430 -5.22 -7.68 13.96
C ILE A 430 -4.22 -8.19 12.92
N PHE A 431 -3.16 -7.43 12.62
CA PHE A 431 -2.27 -7.76 11.51
C PHE A 431 -1.08 -8.66 11.88
N GLY A 432 -0.83 -8.87 13.17
CA GLY A 432 0.30 -9.69 13.63
C GLY A 432 1.65 -9.04 13.37
N THR A 433 1.69 -7.72 13.21
CA THR A 433 2.92 -6.97 12.92
C THR A 433 3.84 -7.06 14.13
N PRO A 434 5.10 -7.51 14.01
CA PRO A 434 5.98 -7.66 15.16
C PRO A 434 6.41 -6.31 15.75
N ALA A 435 6.82 -6.33 17.02
CA ALA A 435 7.21 -5.19 17.85
C ALA A 435 8.11 -4.13 17.19
N ASN A 436 8.99 -4.52 16.26
CA ASN A 436 9.93 -3.64 15.59
C ASN A 436 9.40 -3.05 14.26
N ARG A 437 8.12 -3.28 13.91
CA ARG A 437 7.52 -2.89 12.61
C ARG A 437 6.21 -2.10 12.72
N TYR A 438 5.82 -1.66 13.91
CA TYR A 438 4.65 -0.80 14.10
C TYR A 438 4.95 0.34 15.06
N HIS A 439 4.13 1.39 14.99
CA HIS A 439 4.08 2.46 15.99
C HIS A 439 2.87 2.26 16.89
N ASN A 440 3.03 2.39 18.21
CA ASN A 440 1.91 2.35 19.15
C ASN A 440 1.49 3.76 19.54
N ILE A 441 0.20 4.04 19.47
CA ILE A 441 -0.42 5.25 20.01
C ILE A 441 -1.25 4.83 21.22
N ASP A 442 -0.85 5.30 22.40
CA ASP A 442 -1.58 5.14 23.65
C ASP A 442 -2.19 6.50 24.03
N LEU A 443 -3.52 6.57 24.01
CA LEU A 443 -4.30 7.78 24.33
C LEU A 443 -4.78 7.78 25.80
N GLY A 444 -4.49 6.71 26.54
CA GLY A 444 -4.91 6.51 27.93
C GLY A 444 -6.37 6.07 28.10
N ASP A 445 -6.68 5.65 29.33
CA ASP A 445 -7.97 5.03 29.71
C ASP A 445 -9.22 5.89 29.47
N ASP A 446 -9.07 7.22 29.45
CA ASP A 446 -10.19 8.15 29.25
C ASP A 446 -10.52 8.37 27.75
N PHE A 447 -9.65 7.91 26.83
CA PHE A 447 -9.75 8.14 25.39
C PHE A 447 -9.87 6.84 24.61
N GLN A 448 -10.71 5.91 25.07
CA GLN A 448 -10.91 4.59 24.45
C GLN A 448 -11.64 4.63 23.10
N PHE A 449 -12.35 5.71 22.79
CA PHE A 449 -13.12 5.84 21.55
C PHE A 449 -13.07 7.26 21.02
N GLY A 450 -12.78 7.41 19.74
CA GLY A 450 -12.65 8.74 19.16
C GLY A 450 -12.27 8.72 17.70
N TRP A 451 -11.69 9.83 17.25
CA TRP A 451 -11.00 9.93 15.98
C TRP A 451 -9.71 10.71 16.17
N VAL A 452 -8.73 10.41 15.32
CA VAL A 452 -7.49 11.16 15.26
C VAL A 452 -7.20 11.58 13.83
N GLN A 453 -6.33 12.56 13.70
CA GLN A 453 -5.79 13.02 12.45
C GLN A 453 -4.26 12.98 12.49
N ILE A 454 -3.66 12.62 11.36
CA ILE A 454 -2.22 12.65 11.15
C ILE A 454 -1.94 13.70 10.09
N GLU A 455 -1.15 14.70 10.45
CA GLU A 455 -0.62 15.73 9.56
C GLU A 455 0.67 15.24 8.90
N LEU A 456 0.75 15.45 7.59
CA LEU A 456 1.73 14.91 6.66
C LEU A 456 2.46 16.01 5.88
N ASP A 457 2.01 17.26 5.91
CA ASP A 457 2.73 18.39 5.34
C ASP A 457 3.64 19.03 6.37
N ASP A 458 3.06 19.67 7.38
CA ASP A 458 3.81 20.41 8.39
C ASP A 458 4.48 19.42 9.36
N TYR A 459 5.78 19.63 9.64
CA TYR A 459 6.54 18.75 10.52
C TYR A 459 7.59 19.52 11.36
N PRO A 460 7.73 19.18 12.65
CA PRO A 460 8.79 19.71 13.47
C PRO A 460 10.12 19.05 13.09
N HIS A 461 11.20 19.74 13.37
CA HIS A 461 12.56 19.26 13.18
C HIS A 461 13.37 19.62 14.41
N ASP A 462 14.43 18.86 14.69
CA ASP A 462 15.40 19.18 15.75
C ASP A 462 16.17 20.47 15.39
N GLN A 463 15.52 21.61 15.61
CA GLN A 463 16.01 22.94 15.27
C GLN A 463 17.23 23.29 16.12
N ASN A 464 17.25 22.76 17.35
CA ASN A 464 18.26 23.06 18.34
C ASN A 464 19.46 22.06 18.34
N GLN A 465 19.39 20.98 17.55
CA GLN A 465 20.40 19.94 17.36
C GLN A 465 20.74 19.15 18.64
N ASN A 466 19.74 18.90 19.50
CA ASN A 466 19.91 18.09 20.72
C ASN A 466 19.60 16.60 20.52
N GLY A 467 19.22 16.19 19.32
CA GLY A 467 18.81 14.84 18.96
C GLY A 467 17.36 14.50 19.29
N LEU A 468 16.53 15.48 19.65
CA LEU A 468 15.12 15.30 19.98
C LEU A 468 14.27 16.25 19.15
N ILE A 469 13.17 15.74 18.59
CA ILE A 469 12.16 16.54 17.91
C ILE A 469 11.12 16.96 18.97
N ASP A 470 11.03 18.25 19.25
CA ASP A 470 10.09 18.80 20.25
C ASP A 470 8.89 19.46 19.56
N PRO A 471 7.65 19.21 20.01
CA PRO A 471 6.44 19.83 19.44
C PRO A 471 6.36 21.36 19.58
N ASN A 472 7.25 21.99 20.35
CA ASN A 472 7.33 23.45 20.47
C ASN A 472 8.31 24.10 19.47
N GLU A 473 9.02 23.31 18.68
CA GLU A 473 9.92 23.82 17.64
C GLU A 473 9.14 24.31 16.42
N ALA A 474 9.75 25.18 15.62
CA ALA A 474 9.07 25.72 14.45
C ALA A 474 8.95 24.67 13.35
N ASP A 475 7.71 24.39 12.95
CA ASP A 475 7.42 23.45 11.86
C ASP A 475 7.95 23.96 10.51
N LEU A 476 8.40 23.00 9.70
CA LEU A 476 8.66 23.18 8.27
C LEU A 476 7.48 22.60 7.50
N SER A 477 7.18 23.19 6.35
CA SER A 477 6.25 22.62 5.37
C SER A 477 7.06 21.85 4.32
N ARG A 478 6.52 20.74 3.83
CA ARG A 478 7.16 19.91 2.80
C ARG A 478 7.12 20.60 1.44
N ASP A 479 8.15 20.35 0.64
CA ASP A 479 8.19 20.86 -0.72
C ASP A 479 7.08 20.23 -1.57
N ALA A 480 6.24 21.08 -2.16
CA ALA A 480 5.06 20.65 -2.87
C ALA A 480 5.39 19.86 -4.16
N LEU A 481 4.75 18.70 -4.31
CA LEU A 481 4.77 17.92 -5.55
C LEU A 481 3.57 18.29 -6.42
N GLY A 482 3.84 18.78 -7.64
CA GLY A 482 2.76 19.11 -8.57
C GLY A 482 1.83 20.23 -8.11
N GLY A 483 2.24 21.03 -7.11
CA GLY A 483 1.42 22.08 -6.51
C GLY A 483 0.58 21.64 -5.32
N LEU A 484 0.79 20.43 -4.78
CA LEU A 484 0.20 19.96 -3.53
C LEU A 484 1.28 19.72 -2.48
N GLU A 485 1.01 20.16 -1.26
CA GLU A 485 1.83 19.93 -0.07
C GLU A 485 1.43 18.57 0.59
N GLY A 486 2.30 18.00 1.42
CA GLY A 486 2.06 16.70 2.09
C GLY A 486 2.84 15.51 1.53
N LEU A 487 2.30 14.30 1.69
CA LEU A 487 2.92 13.04 1.25
C LEU A 487 1.96 12.18 0.41
N PRO A 488 2.48 11.37 -0.55
CA PRO A 488 1.67 10.46 -1.33
C PRO A 488 1.32 9.23 -0.49
N VAL A 489 0.06 9.10 -0.08
CA VAL A 489 -0.37 8.09 0.90
C VAL A 489 -1.64 7.35 0.45
N THR A 490 -1.70 6.06 0.77
CA THR A 490 -2.91 5.22 0.70
C THR A 490 -2.93 4.28 1.91
N GLY A 491 -4.07 3.68 2.20
CA GLY A 491 -4.21 2.85 3.39
C GLY A 491 -5.63 2.80 3.91
N PHE A 492 -5.75 2.29 5.14
CA PHE A 492 -7.02 2.15 5.83
C PHE A 492 -6.81 1.96 7.34
N SER A 493 -7.88 2.21 8.09
CA SER A 493 -8.05 1.74 9.47
C SER A 493 -8.82 0.43 9.45
N ALA A 494 -8.41 -0.54 10.26
CA ALA A 494 -9.16 -1.75 10.55
C ALA A 494 -9.47 -1.83 12.04
N ASN A 495 -10.72 -2.16 12.35
CA ASN A 495 -11.16 -2.35 13.73
C ASN A 495 -11.65 -3.78 13.92
N ARG A 496 -11.35 -4.36 15.07
CA ARG A 496 -11.89 -5.63 15.55
C ARG A 496 -12.62 -5.38 16.86
N TYR A 497 -13.74 -6.07 17.04
CA TYR A 497 -14.50 -6.09 18.26
C TYR A 497 -14.76 -7.55 18.64
N GLY A 498 -14.42 -7.92 19.86
CA GLY A 498 -14.59 -9.26 20.41
C GLY A 498 -15.77 -9.34 21.38
N ASN A 499 -16.51 -10.44 21.35
CA ASN A 499 -17.50 -10.74 22.39
C ASN A 499 -17.39 -12.18 22.89
N SER A 500 -16.16 -12.63 23.16
CA SER A 500 -15.86 -13.98 23.62
C SER A 500 -16.48 -15.06 22.72
N SER A 501 -17.14 -16.07 23.31
CA SER A 501 -17.81 -17.14 22.55
C SER A 501 -19.33 -17.00 22.50
N LEU A 502 -19.91 -17.45 21.38
CA LEU A 502 -21.37 -17.44 21.16
C LEU A 502 -22.07 -18.43 22.11
N GLY A 503 -22.69 -17.88 23.16
CA GLY A 503 -23.51 -18.62 24.12
C GLY A 503 -22.74 -19.15 25.33
N GLU A 504 -23.47 -19.47 26.41
CA GLU A 504 -22.86 -19.93 27.66
C GLU A 504 -22.17 -21.29 27.46
N GLY A 505 -20.83 -21.30 27.47
CA GLY A 505 -20.00 -22.49 27.20
C GLY A 505 -19.86 -22.84 25.72
N GLY A 506 -20.03 -21.88 24.80
CA GLY A 506 -19.80 -22.08 23.37
C GLY A 506 -18.31 -22.12 22.99
N ASP A 507 -17.99 -22.82 21.90
CA ASP A 507 -16.66 -22.93 21.30
C ASP A 507 -16.47 -22.04 20.05
N VAL A 508 -17.46 -21.19 19.72
CA VAL A 508 -17.46 -20.36 18.50
C VAL A 508 -17.17 -18.91 18.86
N LEU A 509 -16.06 -18.35 18.36
CA LEU A 509 -15.69 -16.95 18.56
C LEU A 509 -16.70 -15.99 17.93
N ALA A 510 -16.95 -14.86 18.60
CA ALA A 510 -17.81 -13.79 18.15
C ALA A 510 -17.00 -12.52 17.88
N ASN A 511 -16.18 -12.56 16.81
CA ASN A 511 -15.41 -11.41 16.37
C ASN A 511 -16.09 -10.74 15.17
N TYR A 512 -16.14 -9.42 15.18
CA TYR A 512 -16.67 -8.61 14.08
C TYR A 512 -15.76 -7.40 13.88
N GLY A 513 -15.74 -6.87 12.68
CA GLY A 513 -14.84 -5.78 12.34
C GLY A 513 -15.23 -5.09 11.06
N GLY A 514 -14.48 -4.04 10.76
CA GLY A 514 -14.65 -3.26 9.56
C GLY A 514 -13.32 -2.67 9.13
N ILE A 515 -13.26 -2.33 7.84
CA ILE A 515 -12.17 -1.54 7.30
C ILE A 515 -12.72 -0.20 6.85
N PHE A 516 -11.95 0.85 7.04
CA PHE A 516 -12.34 2.21 6.72
C PHE A 516 -11.16 2.90 6.07
N GLN A 517 -11.28 3.13 4.77
CA GLN A 517 -10.32 3.93 4.01
C GLN A 517 -10.04 5.26 4.70
N HIS A 518 -8.78 5.69 4.64
CA HIS A 518 -8.40 7.01 5.13
C HIS A 518 -9.21 8.10 4.43
N LYS A 519 -9.76 9.00 5.25
CA LYS A 519 -10.24 10.30 4.80
C LYS A 519 -9.04 11.22 4.86
N GLY A 520 -8.99 12.22 3.99
CA GLY A 520 -7.87 13.14 3.99
C GLY A 520 -8.16 14.42 3.24
N THR A 521 -7.40 15.45 3.58
CA THR A 521 -7.46 16.78 2.99
C THR A 521 -6.41 16.92 1.89
N ARG A 522 -6.50 18.01 1.10
CA ARG A 522 -5.45 18.39 0.15
C ARG A 522 -5.15 19.88 0.23
N LYS A 523 -3.91 20.22 0.59
CA LYS A 523 -3.40 21.59 0.66
C LYS A 523 -2.70 21.98 -0.64
N VAL A 524 -3.21 23.03 -1.28
CA VAL A 524 -2.62 23.61 -2.49
C VAL A 524 -1.50 24.56 -2.09
N ALA A 525 -0.30 24.36 -2.64
CA ALA A 525 0.84 25.20 -2.36
C ALA A 525 0.57 26.67 -2.67
N SER A 526 1.00 27.54 -1.76
CA SER A 526 0.91 28.99 -1.98
C SER A 526 1.91 29.44 -3.06
N SER A 527 1.40 30.11 -4.10
CA SER A 527 2.17 30.54 -5.29
C SER A 527 3.14 31.69 -5.06
#